data_AF-A0A953WP60-F1
#
_entry.id   AF-A0A953WP60-F1
#
_cell.length_a   1.000
_cell.length_b   1.000
_cell.length_c   1.000
_cell.angle_alpha   90.00
_cell.angle_beta   90.00
_cell.angle_gamma   90.00
#
_symmetry.space_group_name_H-M   'P 1'
#
loop_
_entity.id
_entity.type
_entity.pdbx_description
1 polymer ?
#
loop_
_entity_poly.entity_id
_entity_poly.type
_entity_poly.pdbx_seq_one_letter_code
_entity_poly.pdbx_strand_id
1 'polypeptide(L)'
;MRRMVKIGAGISLGALAGALLPAGAFAADELVVTSERRAQNVSDVPEAIAVIGKDELVRIGADHPSEILARAPGVLIHRGNGAEHLTAIRSPVLTSGAGAGSFLFLENGVPLRSAGFANINALFEAHTEIADSIEVLRGPGGALYGSNAIHGVVNVLTPAPTEDLSGFISFSGDTVGRFKGSGQLSNSYGAHGFYAGVSLEHEDGYRDDATLDQQKATLRHDYDGGAVTVSSIFSFDNLNQETAGFVEGPNAYLDEVLRRTNANPDSFRDAKSVRASSRIDIQASD
;
A
#
# COMPACT_ATOMS: atom_id res chain seq x y z
N MET A 1 -16.00 -20.13 -7.73
CA MET A 1 -14.79 -19.98 -6.90
C MET A 1 -13.62 -20.52 -7.71
N ARG A 2 -12.82 -19.66 -8.31
CA ARG A 2 -11.62 -20.06 -9.05
C ARG A 2 -10.43 -20.04 -8.07
N ARG A 3 -9.59 -21.08 -8.14
CA ARG A 3 -8.53 -21.33 -7.17
C ARG A 3 -7.35 -20.40 -7.46
N MET A 4 -6.95 -19.64 -6.45
CA MET A 4 -5.73 -18.86 -6.42
C MET A 4 -4.61 -19.73 -5.85
N VAL A 5 -3.41 -19.66 -6.43
CA VAL A 5 -2.22 -20.33 -5.89
C VAL A 5 -1.24 -19.24 -5.48
N LYS A 6 -0.93 -19.16 -4.19
CA LYS A 6 0.10 -18.28 -3.62
C LYS A 6 1.17 -19.14 -2.97
N ILE A 7 2.43 -18.92 -3.32
CA ILE A 7 3.58 -19.61 -2.74
C ILE A 7 4.53 -18.53 -2.22
N GLY A 8 4.74 -18.51 -0.90
CA GLY A 8 5.69 -17.64 -0.24
C GLY A 8 6.73 -18.45 0.52
N ALA A 9 8.00 -18.08 0.40
CA ALA A 9 9.10 -18.63 1.20
C ALA A 9 9.78 -17.47 1.94
N GLY A 10 9.83 -17.55 3.27
CA GLY A 10 10.61 -16.65 4.11
C GLY A 10 11.92 -17.30 4.51
N ILE A 11 13.01 -16.54 4.48
CA ILE A 11 14.30 -16.96 5.05
C ILE A 11 14.58 -16.02 6.22
N SER A 12 14.57 -16.60 7.43
CA SER A 12 15.11 -15.99 8.64
C SER A 12 16.23 -16.90 9.13
N LEU A 13 17.49 -16.43 9.09
CA LEU A 13 18.61 -17.18 9.64
C LEU A 13 18.71 -16.91 11.15
N GLY A 14 17.76 -17.45 11.93
CA GLY A 14 17.73 -17.36 13.39
C GLY A 14 17.88 -18.75 14.03
N ALA A 15 18.76 -18.89 15.01
CA ALA A 15 19.04 -20.15 15.70
C ALA A 15 17.79 -20.77 16.34
N LEU A 16 17.56 -22.06 16.06
CA LEU A 16 16.45 -22.83 16.62
C LEU A 16 16.71 -23.15 18.10
N ALA A 17 16.23 -22.30 19.01
CA ALA A 17 16.12 -22.63 20.44
C ALA A 17 14.65 -22.90 20.76
N GLY A 18 14.33 -24.16 21.08
CA GLY A 18 12.98 -24.57 21.48
C GLY A 18 12.56 -23.90 22.79
N ALA A 19 11.49 -23.12 22.75
CA ALA A 19 10.83 -22.59 23.94
C ALA A 19 9.42 -23.19 24.07
N LEU A 20 9.17 -23.83 25.22
CA LEU A 20 7.83 -24.16 25.70
C LEU A 20 7.01 -22.87 25.79
N LEU A 21 5.81 -22.84 25.20
CA LEU A 21 4.86 -21.75 25.37
C LEU A 21 4.16 -21.86 26.74
N PRO A 22 4.35 -20.93 27.69
CA PRO A 22 3.35 -20.74 28.73
C PRO A 22 2.17 -19.97 28.11
N ALA A 23 0.95 -20.35 28.48
CA ALA A 23 -0.24 -19.58 28.15
C ALA A 23 -0.19 -18.23 28.90
N GLY A 24 0.28 -17.20 28.21
CA GLY A 24 0.34 -15.82 28.68
C GLY A 24 -0.86 -15.02 28.17
N ALA A 25 -1.38 -14.14 29.03
CA ALA A 25 -2.51 -13.25 28.80
C ALA A 25 -2.43 -12.49 27.46
N PHE A 26 -3.58 -12.18 26.87
CA PHE A 26 -3.71 -11.16 25.82
C PHE A 26 -3.22 -9.82 26.38
N ALA A 27 -1.92 -9.56 26.30
CA ALA A 27 -1.40 -8.22 26.27
C ALA A 27 -2.02 -7.57 25.04
N ALA A 28 -2.80 -6.51 25.22
CA ALA A 28 -3.22 -5.69 24.11
C ALA A 28 -1.92 -5.14 23.50
N ASP A 29 -1.53 -5.65 22.34
CA ASP A 29 -0.37 -5.14 21.61
C ASP A 29 -0.54 -3.64 21.45
N GLU A 30 0.47 -2.91 21.91
CA GLU A 30 0.55 -1.46 21.83
C GLU A 30 0.62 -1.07 20.35
N LEU A 31 -0.53 -0.69 19.78
CA LEU A 31 -0.65 -0.39 18.36
C LEU A 31 -0.19 1.04 18.09
N VAL A 32 1.00 1.15 17.53
CA VAL A 32 1.66 2.42 17.22
C VAL A 32 1.21 2.94 15.86
N VAL A 33 0.88 4.23 15.80
CA VAL A 33 0.53 4.98 14.59
C VAL A 33 1.47 6.17 14.38
N THR A 34 1.66 6.56 13.13
CA THR A 34 2.49 7.69 12.70
C THR A 34 1.63 8.93 12.42
N SER A 35 0.39 8.99 12.92
CA SER A 35 -0.61 9.98 12.50
C SER A 35 -0.09 11.41 12.57
N GLU A 36 0.42 11.86 13.71
CA GLU A 36 1.00 13.20 13.88
C GLU A 36 2.44 13.34 13.37
N ARG A 37 2.83 12.55 12.36
CA ARG A 37 4.22 12.42 11.89
C ARG A 37 5.18 11.95 12.99
N ARG A 38 4.67 11.36 14.06
CA ARG A 38 5.45 10.74 15.14
C ARG A 38 4.74 9.48 15.60
N ALA A 39 5.53 8.47 15.97
CA ALA A 39 5.04 7.22 16.54
C ALA A 39 4.32 7.48 17.88
N GLN A 40 3.07 7.03 17.99
CA GLN A 40 2.23 7.15 19.19
C GLN A 40 1.27 5.98 19.31
N ASN A 41 0.78 5.72 20.52
CA ASN A 41 -0.29 4.76 20.72
C ASN A 41 -1.59 5.23 20.11
N VAL A 42 -2.30 4.31 19.47
CA VAL A 42 -3.62 4.58 18.91
C VAL A 42 -4.62 5.07 19.96
N SER A 43 -4.46 4.68 21.23
CA SER A 43 -5.30 5.14 22.35
C SER A 43 -5.10 6.62 22.69
N ASP A 44 -3.94 7.16 22.35
CA ASP A 44 -3.54 8.53 22.70
C ASP A 44 -3.84 9.51 21.56
N VAL A 45 -4.21 8.99 20.38
CA VAL A 45 -4.56 9.78 19.21
C VAL A 45 -6.06 10.12 19.22
N PRO A 46 -6.45 11.41 19.17
CA PRO A 46 -7.85 11.82 19.21
C PRO A 46 -8.61 11.58 17.89
N GLU A 47 -7.92 11.13 16.84
CA GLU A 47 -8.44 10.90 15.49
C GLU A 47 -8.95 9.46 15.29
N ALA A 48 -9.93 9.28 14.41
CA ALA A 48 -10.50 7.97 14.12
C ALA A 48 -9.63 7.17 13.15
N ILE A 49 -8.59 6.52 13.67
CA ILE A 49 -7.60 5.76 12.87
C ILE A 49 -7.95 4.27 12.84
N ALA A 50 -7.69 3.63 11.70
CA ALA A 50 -7.63 2.19 11.56
C ALA A 50 -6.23 1.80 11.06
N VAL A 51 -5.67 0.71 11.56
CA VAL A 51 -4.37 0.18 11.12
C VAL A 51 -4.56 -1.24 10.64
N ILE A 52 -4.06 -1.50 9.44
CA ILE A 52 -3.95 -2.85 8.88
C ILE A 52 -2.46 -3.23 8.97
N GLY A 53 -2.12 -4.05 9.95
CA GLY A 53 -0.75 -4.47 10.21
C GLY A 53 -0.27 -5.61 9.30
N LYS A 54 1.03 -5.87 9.33
CA LYS A 54 1.74 -6.84 8.46
C LYS A 54 1.08 -8.21 8.39
N ASP A 55 0.74 -8.78 9.55
CA ASP A 55 0.10 -10.10 9.61
C ASP A 55 -1.28 -10.11 8.95
N GLU A 56 -2.04 -9.00 9.05
CA GLU A 56 -3.30 -8.88 8.33
C GLU A 56 -3.07 -8.68 6.84
N LEU A 57 -2.09 -7.87 6.42
CA LEU A 57 -1.72 -7.71 5.01
C LEU A 57 -1.36 -9.05 4.36
N VAL A 58 -0.57 -9.89 5.04
CA VAL A 58 -0.21 -11.23 4.58
C VAL A 58 -1.44 -12.13 4.49
N ARG A 59 -2.35 -12.08 5.47
CA ARG A 59 -3.59 -12.88 5.46
C ARG A 59 -4.58 -12.46 4.39
N ILE A 60 -4.73 -11.15 4.15
CA ILE A 60 -5.56 -10.63 3.05
C ILE A 60 -4.95 -11.08 1.73
N GLY A 61 -3.62 -10.98 1.61
CA GLY A 61 -2.89 -11.31 0.40
C GLY A 61 -3.48 -10.54 -0.79
N ALA A 62 -3.68 -9.24 -0.65
CA ALA A 62 -4.44 -8.46 -1.62
C ALA A 62 -3.79 -8.44 -3.01
N ASP A 63 -4.64 -8.45 -4.04
CA ASP A 63 -4.22 -8.19 -5.42
C ASP A 63 -4.43 -6.72 -5.80
N HIS A 64 -5.18 -5.95 -5.00
CA HIS A 64 -5.36 -4.52 -5.20
C HIS A 64 -5.55 -3.79 -3.85
N PRO A 65 -5.08 -2.54 -3.69
CA PRO A 65 -5.23 -1.77 -2.44
C PRO A 65 -6.67 -1.66 -1.92
N SER A 66 -7.67 -1.78 -2.81
CA SER A 66 -9.08 -1.79 -2.43
C SER A 66 -9.44 -2.89 -1.45
N GLU A 67 -8.84 -4.07 -1.59
CA GLU A 67 -9.11 -5.24 -0.73
C GLU A 67 -8.53 -5.03 0.67
N ILE A 68 -7.41 -4.32 0.77
CA ILE A 68 -6.80 -3.94 2.03
C ILE A 68 -7.64 -2.87 2.72
N LEU A 69 -7.93 -1.78 2.01
CA LEU A 69 -8.61 -0.62 2.60
C LEU A 69 -10.08 -0.90 2.94
N ALA A 70 -10.74 -1.84 2.27
CA ALA A 70 -12.08 -2.28 2.62
C ALA A 70 -12.19 -2.95 4.01
N ARG A 71 -11.05 -3.27 4.65
CA ARG A 71 -11.00 -3.78 6.02
C ARG A 71 -11.19 -2.67 7.07
N ALA A 72 -10.90 -1.43 6.71
CA ALA A 72 -11.06 -0.29 7.60
C ALA A 72 -12.55 0.12 7.71
N PRO A 73 -13.09 0.34 8.92
CA PRO A 73 -14.52 0.65 9.06
C PRO A 73 -14.89 2.01 8.47
N GLY A 74 -15.93 2.07 7.65
CA GLY A 74 -16.36 3.32 7.00
C GLY A 74 -15.50 3.72 5.80
N VAL A 75 -14.73 2.76 5.26
CA VAL A 75 -13.96 2.89 4.03
C VAL A 75 -14.56 1.98 2.97
N LEU A 76 -14.78 2.54 1.79
CA LEU A 76 -15.15 1.83 0.58
C LEU A 76 -14.19 2.26 -0.52
N ILE A 77 -13.63 1.30 -1.24
CA ILE A 77 -12.88 1.57 -2.47
C ILE A 77 -13.61 0.87 -3.60
N HIS A 78 -14.17 1.66 -4.52
CA HIS A 78 -14.72 1.11 -5.75
C HIS A 78 -13.56 0.97 -6.75
N ARG A 79 -13.15 -0.28 -7.00
CA ARG A 79 -12.12 -0.59 -8.00
C ARG A 79 -12.71 -0.45 -9.41
N GLY A 80 -12.03 0.29 -10.27
CA GLY A 80 -12.33 0.33 -11.70
C GLY A 80 -11.66 -0.83 -12.42
N ASN A 81 -11.03 -0.55 -13.56
CA ASN A 81 -10.20 -1.53 -14.26
C ASN A 81 -8.70 -1.36 -13.90
N GLY A 82 -7.96 -2.48 -13.86
CA GLY A 82 -6.55 -2.50 -13.49
C GLY A 82 -6.30 -1.96 -12.08
N ALA A 83 -5.42 -0.96 -11.98
CA ALA A 83 -5.03 -0.25 -10.75
C ALA A 83 -5.94 0.94 -10.41
N GLU A 84 -7.06 1.11 -11.12
CA GLU A 84 -7.98 2.20 -10.85
C GLU A 84 -8.73 2.02 -9.52
N HIS A 85 -8.81 3.10 -8.76
CA HIS A 85 -9.57 3.16 -7.53
C HIS A 85 -10.38 4.45 -7.42
N LEU A 86 -11.57 4.33 -6.83
CA LEU A 86 -12.40 5.45 -6.42
C LEU A 86 -12.63 5.31 -4.91
N THR A 87 -11.94 6.17 -4.17
CA THR A 87 -11.92 6.12 -2.71
C THR A 87 -13.15 6.80 -2.12
N ALA A 88 -13.69 6.22 -1.06
CA ALA A 88 -14.73 6.79 -0.23
C ALA A 88 -14.42 6.48 1.25
N ILE A 89 -14.00 7.49 2.00
CA ILE A 89 -13.77 7.41 3.45
C ILE A 89 -14.79 8.34 4.09
N ARG A 90 -15.81 7.78 4.76
CA ARG A 90 -16.94 8.56 5.33
C ARG A 90 -17.50 9.62 4.37
N SER A 91 -17.55 9.29 3.09
CA SER A 91 -17.95 10.15 1.97
C SER A 91 -18.69 9.33 0.91
N PRO A 92 -19.44 9.97 -0.01
CA PRO A 92 -19.88 9.33 -1.24
C PRO A 92 -18.69 8.82 -2.07
N VAL A 93 -18.95 7.92 -3.01
CA VAL A 93 -17.96 7.60 -4.06
C VAL A 93 -17.82 8.82 -4.97
N LEU A 94 -16.65 9.46 -4.93
CA LEU A 94 -16.37 10.66 -5.70
C LEU A 94 -15.72 10.26 -7.03
N THR A 95 -16.47 10.42 -8.12
CA THR A 95 -16.01 10.08 -9.47
C THR A 95 -15.34 11.30 -10.14
N SER A 96 -14.43 11.05 -11.07
CA SER A 96 -13.76 12.10 -11.85
C SER A 96 -13.13 13.18 -10.94
N GLY A 97 -13.14 14.45 -11.36
CA GLY A 97 -12.54 15.57 -10.65
C GLY A 97 -13.02 15.78 -9.21
N ALA A 98 -14.19 15.25 -8.82
CA ALA A 98 -14.70 15.40 -7.45
C ALA A 98 -13.84 14.67 -6.41
N GLY A 99 -13.09 13.63 -6.82
CA GLY A 99 -12.16 12.95 -5.92
C GLY A 99 -10.82 13.70 -5.73
N ALA A 100 -10.52 14.68 -6.57
CA ALA A 100 -9.24 15.40 -6.51
C ALA A 100 -9.19 16.26 -5.25
N GLY A 101 -8.21 15.98 -4.40
CA GLY A 101 -8.04 16.68 -3.12
C GLY A 101 -9.02 16.26 -2.01
N SER A 102 -9.79 15.21 -2.25
CA SER A 102 -10.71 14.66 -1.24
C SER A 102 -10.00 13.74 -0.24
N PHE A 103 -8.95 13.04 -0.67
CA PHE A 103 -8.20 12.07 0.14
C PHE A 103 -6.71 12.25 -0.04
N LEU A 104 -5.92 12.10 1.02
CA LEU A 104 -4.49 12.22 0.95
C LEU A 104 -3.86 10.83 1.02
N PHE A 105 -3.03 10.51 0.05
CA PHE A 105 -2.30 9.26 -0.01
C PHE A 105 -0.83 9.53 0.27
N LEU A 106 -0.29 8.83 1.24
CA LEU A 106 1.06 8.99 1.77
C LEU A 106 1.81 7.67 1.69
N GLU A 107 3.12 7.79 1.50
CA GLU A 107 4.07 6.73 1.78
C GLU A 107 5.08 7.28 2.79
N ASN A 108 5.17 6.64 3.96
CA ASN A 108 6.00 7.07 5.08
C ASN A 108 5.78 8.56 5.47
N GLY A 109 4.52 9.00 5.45
CA GLY A 109 4.14 10.39 5.77
C GLY A 109 4.42 11.41 4.65
N VAL A 110 4.97 10.98 3.51
CA VAL A 110 5.25 11.84 2.35
C VAL A 110 4.14 11.66 1.30
N PRO A 111 3.51 12.75 0.80
CA PRO A 111 2.48 12.67 -0.22
C PRO A 111 2.94 11.95 -1.48
N LEU A 112 2.10 11.04 -2.00
CA LEU A 112 2.35 10.37 -3.28
C LEU A 112 2.34 11.39 -4.43
N ARG A 113 1.47 12.39 -4.34
CA ARG A 113 1.40 13.51 -5.30
C ARG A 113 1.41 14.85 -4.60
N SER A 114 1.94 15.86 -5.30
CA SER A 114 1.95 17.25 -4.83
C SER A 114 0.53 17.83 -4.74
N ALA A 115 0.36 18.79 -3.84
CA ALA A 115 -0.89 19.46 -3.46
C ALA A 115 -1.72 20.05 -4.62
N GLY A 116 -1.10 20.32 -5.77
CA GLY A 116 -1.76 20.90 -6.96
C GLY A 116 -2.20 19.90 -8.03
N PHE A 117 -1.90 18.61 -7.87
CA PHE A 117 -2.23 17.59 -8.85
C PHE A 117 -3.39 16.72 -8.40
N ALA A 118 -4.27 16.35 -9.33
CA ALA A 118 -5.33 15.41 -9.06
C ALA A 118 -4.75 14.05 -8.62
N ASN A 119 -5.22 13.55 -7.48
CA ASN A 119 -4.70 12.35 -6.82
C ASN A 119 -5.75 11.25 -6.64
N ILE A 120 -6.87 11.34 -7.38
CA ILE A 120 -8.02 10.42 -7.33
C ILE A 120 -7.60 8.95 -7.44
N ASN A 121 -6.50 8.69 -8.15
CA ASN A 121 -5.96 7.38 -8.45
C ASN A 121 -4.53 7.17 -7.93
N ALA A 122 -4.05 7.92 -6.93
CA ALA A 122 -2.63 7.89 -6.56
C ALA A 122 -2.18 6.60 -5.83
N LEU A 123 -3.08 5.73 -5.35
CA LEU A 123 -2.69 4.52 -4.61
C LEU A 123 -1.91 3.50 -5.45
N PHE A 124 -1.98 3.57 -6.79
CA PHE A 124 -1.14 2.70 -7.61
C PHE A 124 0.35 2.99 -7.41
N GLU A 125 0.73 4.20 -7.02
CA GLU A 125 2.11 4.58 -6.70
C GLU A 125 2.56 4.10 -5.31
N ALA A 126 1.64 3.61 -4.47
CA ALA A 126 1.94 3.18 -3.12
C ALA A 126 2.41 1.71 -3.09
N HIS A 127 3.42 1.40 -2.26
CA HIS A 127 4.03 0.08 -2.21
C HIS A 127 3.31 -0.88 -1.24
N THR A 128 2.00 -1.06 -1.43
CA THR A 128 1.14 -1.87 -0.54
C THR A 128 1.49 -3.35 -0.49
N GLU A 129 2.16 -3.86 -1.52
CA GLU A 129 2.49 -5.27 -1.72
C GLU A 129 3.62 -5.75 -0.79
N ILE A 130 4.45 -4.81 -0.33
CA ILE A 130 5.61 -5.03 0.54
C ILE A 130 5.56 -4.12 1.78
N ALA A 131 4.38 -3.55 2.07
CA ALA A 131 4.17 -2.67 3.20
C ALA A 131 4.25 -3.42 4.54
N ASP A 132 4.70 -2.72 5.57
CA ASP A 132 4.63 -3.21 6.94
C ASP A 132 3.25 -3.00 7.52
N SER A 133 2.68 -1.82 7.30
CA SER A 133 1.33 -1.49 7.74
C SER A 133 0.72 -0.39 6.88
N ILE A 134 -0.60 -0.30 6.93
CA ILE A 134 -1.36 0.77 6.30
C ILE A 134 -2.25 1.41 7.35
N GLU A 135 -2.09 2.72 7.52
CA GLU A 135 -2.86 3.54 8.44
C GLU A 135 -3.93 4.30 7.66
N VAL A 136 -5.16 4.33 8.19
CA VAL A 136 -6.28 5.05 7.59
C VAL A 136 -6.91 5.99 8.61
N LEU A 137 -6.65 7.28 8.46
CA LEU A 137 -7.32 8.35 9.19
C LEU A 137 -8.68 8.61 8.52
N ARG A 138 -9.76 8.47 9.30
CA ARG A 138 -11.13 8.58 8.80
C ARG A 138 -11.77 9.89 9.22
N GLY A 139 -11.67 10.89 8.35
CA GLY A 139 -12.21 12.22 8.56
C GLY A 139 -11.25 13.31 8.06
N PRO A 140 -11.58 14.58 8.30
CA PRO A 140 -10.72 15.69 7.89
C PRO A 140 -9.36 15.65 8.59
N GLY A 141 -8.28 15.48 7.83
CA GLY A 141 -6.89 15.50 8.31
C GLY A 141 -6.15 16.79 7.97
N GLY A 142 -6.84 17.81 7.45
CA GLY A 142 -6.21 18.98 6.85
C GLY A 142 -5.42 19.87 7.81
N ALA A 143 -5.72 19.86 9.11
CA ALA A 143 -4.98 20.62 10.10
C ALA A 143 -3.51 20.15 10.25
N LEU A 144 -3.30 18.85 10.10
CA LEU A 144 -2.02 18.19 10.32
C LEU A 144 -1.28 17.89 9.01
N TYR A 145 -2.03 17.51 7.99
CA TYR A 145 -1.46 17.09 6.70
C TYR A 145 -1.58 18.15 5.61
N GLY A 146 -2.39 19.20 5.81
CA GLY A 146 -2.61 20.26 4.84
C GLY A 146 -3.64 19.87 3.77
N SER A 147 -3.39 20.33 2.54
CA SER A 147 -4.26 20.08 1.39
C SER A 147 -4.48 18.58 1.13
N ASN A 148 -5.54 18.26 0.38
CA ASN A 148 -5.91 16.93 -0.04
C ASN A 148 -6.42 15.98 1.05
N ALA A 149 -6.66 16.42 2.29
CA ALA A 149 -7.11 15.55 3.39
C ALA A 149 -8.55 15.87 3.88
N ILE A 150 -9.49 16.13 2.96
CA ILE A 150 -10.86 16.55 3.33
C ILE A 150 -11.64 15.42 4.03
N HIS A 151 -11.56 14.20 3.49
CA HIS A 151 -12.33 13.06 3.96
C HIS A 151 -11.49 11.99 4.66
N GLY A 152 -10.18 11.96 4.41
CA GLY A 152 -9.30 11.00 5.06
C GLY A 152 -7.86 11.05 4.54
N VAL A 153 -7.03 10.29 5.24
CA VAL A 153 -5.62 10.08 4.90
C VAL A 153 -5.35 8.58 4.91
N VAL A 154 -4.63 8.09 3.92
CA VAL A 154 -4.10 6.73 3.88
C VAL A 154 -2.58 6.84 3.84
N ASN A 155 -1.91 6.21 4.79
CA ASN A 155 -0.46 6.21 4.90
C ASN A 155 0.06 4.78 4.83
N VAL A 156 0.87 4.50 3.81
CA VAL A 156 1.55 3.21 3.63
C VAL A 156 2.93 3.29 4.24
N LEU A 157 3.22 2.41 5.20
CA LEU A 157 4.48 2.37 5.92
C LEU A 157 5.37 1.27 5.37
N THR A 158 6.60 1.63 5.02
CA THR A 158 7.63 0.68 4.61
C THR A 158 8.22 -0.01 5.85
N PRO A 159 8.52 -1.32 5.79
CA PRO A 159 9.19 -2.01 6.89
C PRO A 159 10.46 -1.28 7.35
N ALA A 160 10.63 -1.18 8.66
CA ALA A 160 11.90 -0.77 9.24
C ALA A 160 12.96 -1.86 9.01
N PRO A 161 14.25 -1.49 8.92
CA PRO A 161 15.31 -2.48 8.83
C PRO A 161 15.30 -3.45 10.02
N THR A 162 15.47 -4.74 9.75
CA THR A 162 15.58 -5.77 10.80
C THR A 162 17.00 -5.81 11.37
N GLU A 163 17.14 -6.24 12.64
CA GLU A 163 18.45 -6.41 13.27
C GLU A 163 19.31 -7.43 12.51
N ASP A 164 18.75 -8.62 12.29
CA ASP A 164 19.38 -9.70 11.53
C ASP A 164 18.91 -9.74 10.07
N LEU A 165 19.66 -10.47 9.23
CA LEU A 165 19.30 -10.70 7.84
C LEU A 165 17.96 -11.44 7.74
N SER A 166 16.97 -10.75 7.17
CA SER A 166 15.63 -11.29 6.96
C SER A 166 15.12 -10.97 5.55
N GLY A 167 14.25 -11.81 5.02
CA GLY A 167 13.62 -11.56 3.74
C GLY A 167 12.54 -12.55 3.38
N PHE A 168 11.78 -12.22 2.35
CA PHE A 168 10.83 -13.15 1.75
C PHE A 168 10.80 -12.98 0.24
N ILE A 169 10.36 -14.03 -0.43
CA ILE A 169 9.93 -13.98 -1.83
C ILE A 169 8.55 -14.64 -1.91
N SER A 170 7.64 -14.01 -2.66
CA SER A 170 6.27 -14.46 -2.88
C SER A 170 5.91 -14.40 -4.36
N PHE A 171 5.23 -15.44 -4.83
CA PHE A 171 4.66 -15.48 -6.17
C PHE A 171 3.20 -15.90 -6.09
N SER A 172 2.38 -15.32 -6.97
CA SER A 172 0.98 -15.71 -7.12
C SER A 172 0.53 -15.60 -8.57
N GLY A 173 -0.45 -16.44 -8.92
CA GLY A 173 -1.18 -16.28 -10.16
C GLY A 173 -2.65 -16.68 -10.03
N ASP A 174 -3.46 -16.19 -10.96
CA ASP A 174 -4.90 -16.44 -10.99
C ASP A 174 -5.40 -16.94 -12.36
N THR A 175 -6.72 -17.10 -12.46
CA THR A 175 -7.37 -17.66 -13.65
C THR A 175 -7.77 -16.63 -14.71
N VAL A 176 -7.45 -15.35 -14.48
CA VAL A 176 -7.63 -14.27 -15.46
C VAL A 176 -6.28 -13.78 -15.98
N GLY A 177 -5.23 -14.61 -15.87
CA GLY A 177 -3.91 -14.30 -16.41
C GLY A 177 -3.10 -13.35 -15.54
N ARG A 178 -3.46 -13.15 -14.27
CA ARG A 178 -2.62 -12.37 -13.35
C ARG A 178 -1.42 -13.17 -12.89
N PHE A 179 -0.26 -12.55 -12.89
CA PHE A 179 0.97 -13.02 -12.26
C PHE A 179 1.58 -11.90 -11.42
N LYS A 180 1.90 -12.19 -10.16
CA LYS A 180 2.53 -11.24 -9.25
C LYS A 180 3.72 -11.89 -8.57
N GLY A 181 4.82 -11.15 -8.47
CA GLY A 181 6.03 -11.53 -7.77
C GLY A 181 6.47 -10.39 -6.87
N SER A 182 6.74 -10.68 -5.60
CA SER A 182 7.24 -9.67 -4.66
C SER A 182 8.32 -10.28 -3.79
N GLY A 183 9.24 -9.44 -3.32
CA GLY A 183 10.24 -9.87 -2.38
C GLY A 183 10.92 -8.71 -1.69
N GLN A 184 11.51 -9.01 -0.55
CA GLN A 184 12.25 -8.02 0.23
C GLN A 184 13.44 -8.66 0.94
N LEU A 185 14.42 -7.83 1.25
CA LEU A 185 15.58 -8.16 2.04
C LEU A 185 15.85 -7.02 3.02
N SER A 186 16.22 -7.37 4.24
CA SER A 186 16.56 -6.39 5.27
C SER A 186 17.66 -6.92 6.18
N ASN A 187 18.50 -6.02 6.66
CA ASN A 187 19.57 -6.32 7.61
C ASN A 187 20.08 -5.04 8.26
N SER A 188 20.63 -5.13 9.47
CA SER A 188 21.32 -4.03 10.12
C SER A 188 22.76 -4.42 10.47
N TYR A 189 23.66 -3.43 10.44
CA TYR A 189 25.06 -3.58 10.83
C TYR A 189 25.54 -2.32 11.56
N GLY A 190 25.83 -2.49 12.85
CA GLY A 190 26.17 -1.37 13.72
C GLY A 190 25.05 -0.34 13.76
N ALA A 191 25.39 0.91 13.46
CA ALA A 191 24.45 2.03 13.42
C ALA A 191 23.60 2.11 12.14
N HIS A 192 23.74 1.17 11.20
CA HIS A 192 23.09 1.26 9.88
C HIS A 192 22.11 0.13 9.64
N GLY A 193 20.87 0.45 9.34
CA GLY A 193 19.84 -0.48 8.87
C GLY A 193 19.58 -0.31 7.38
N PHE A 194 19.41 -1.42 6.66
CA PHE A 194 19.10 -1.44 5.24
C PHE A 194 17.84 -2.28 4.96
N TYR A 195 17.04 -1.80 4.01
CA TYR A 195 15.90 -2.52 3.47
C TYR A 195 15.85 -2.30 1.95
N ALA A 196 15.54 -3.37 1.22
CA ALA A 196 15.26 -3.34 -0.21
C ALA A 196 14.04 -4.22 -0.49
N GLY A 197 13.10 -3.70 -1.28
CA GLY A 197 11.89 -4.43 -1.66
C GLY A 197 11.54 -4.20 -3.12
N VAL A 198 10.97 -5.21 -3.76
CA VAL A 198 10.51 -5.17 -5.15
C VAL A 198 9.16 -5.85 -5.28
N SER A 199 8.32 -5.31 -6.17
CA SER A 199 7.05 -5.92 -6.58
C SER A 199 6.89 -5.81 -8.09
N LEU A 200 6.49 -6.90 -8.72
CA LEU A 200 6.24 -7.03 -10.15
C LEU A 200 4.84 -7.62 -10.32
N GLU A 201 4.06 -7.05 -11.22
CA GLU A 201 2.72 -7.52 -11.54
C GLU A 201 2.48 -7.46 -13.04
N HIS A 202 1.84 -8.50 -13.56
CA HIS A 202 1.30 -8.60 -14.90
C HIS A 202 -0.14 -9.11 -14.80
N GLU A 203 -1.07 -8.58 -15.59
CA GLU A 203 -2.45 -9.02 -15.70
C GLU A 203 -2.91 -8.95 -17.16
N ASP A 204 -3.46 -10.04 -17.69
CA ASP A 204 -4.14 -10.03 -19.00
C ASP A 204 -5.47 -9.26 -18.96
N GLY A 205 -6.12 -9.28 -17.80
CA GLY A 205 -7.39 -8.61 -17.54
C GLY A 205 -8.60 -9.53 -17.68
N TYR A 206 -9.72 -9.16 -17.03
CA TYR A 206 -10.99 -9.85 -17.27
C TYR A 206 -11.60 -9.49 -18.63
N ARG A 207 -11.38 -8.27 -19.12
CA ARG A 207 -11.88 -7.81 -20.42
C ARG A 207 -10.77 -7.86 -21.45
N ASP A 208 -11.15 -8.03 -22.71
CA ASP A 208 -10.22 -8.10 -23.83
C ASP A 208 -9.34 -6.84 -23.85
N ASP A 209 -8.04 -7.00 -24.09
CA ASP A 209 -7.06 -5.89 -24.16
C ASP A 209 -7.08 -4.94 -22.95
N ALA A 210 -7.36 -5.45 -21.75
CA ALA A 210 -7.39 -4.68 -20.49
C ALA A 210 -6.22 -5.05 -19.58
N THR A 211 -5.01 -4.98 -20.14
CA THR A 211 -3.79 -5.48 -19.52
C THR A 211 -3.22 -4.51 -18.48
N LEU A 212 -2.40 -5.03 -17.57
CA LEU A 212 -1.66 -4.23 -16.60
C LEU A 212 -0.27 -4.82 -16.40
N ASP A 213 0.75 -3.96 -16.49
CA ASP A 213 2.13 -4.25 -16.12
C ASP A 213 2.60 -3.21 -15.11
N GLN A 214 3.03 -3.66 -13.93
CA GLN A 214 3.52 -2.79 -12.89
C GLN A 214 4.84 -3.27 -12.28
N GLN A 215 5.78 -2.35 -12.08
CA GLN A 215 7.03 -2.61 -11.37
C GLN A 215 7.25 -1.55 -10.30
N LYS A 216 7.50 -2.00 -9.07
CA LYS A 216 7.77 -1.16 -7.91
C LYS A 216 9.08 -1.58 -7.25
N ALA A 217 9.87 -0.62 -6.80
CA ALA A 217 11.08 -0.86 -6.01
C ALA A 217 11.24 0.16 -4.90
N THR A 218 11.53 -0.29 -3.68
CA THR A 218 11.82 0.55 -2.51
C THR A 218 13.20 0.23 -1.98
N LEU A 219 13.96 1.26 -1.65
CA LEU A 219 15.18 1.18 -0.84
C LEU A 219 14.99 2.04 0.39
N ARG A 220 15.38 1.54 1.56
CA ARG A 220 15.40 2.31 2.80
C ARG A 220 16.75 2.13 3.50
N HIS A 221 17.27 3.22 4.01
CA HIS A 221 18.47 3.28 4.84
C HIS A 221 18.15 4.05 6.11
N ASP A 222 18.34 3.39 7.24
CA ASP A 222 18.24 4.01 8.55
C ASP A 222 19.62 4.10 9.18
N TYR A 223 19.90 5.22 9.84
CA TYR A 223 21.10 5.47 10.62
C TYR A 223 20.72 5.89 12.03
N ASP A 224 21.31 5.24 13.03
CA ASP A 224 21.18 5.60 14.44
C ASP A 224 22.55 5.93 15.04
N GLY A 225 22.84 7.24 15.15
CA GLY A 225 24.03 7.78 15.80
C GLY A 225 23.82 8.12 17.28
N GLY A 226 22.73 7.67 17.91
CA GLY A 226 22.33 8.01 19.27
C GLY A 226 21.68 9.40 19.36
N ALA A 227 22.46 10.48 19.18
CA ALA A 227 21.94 11.85 19.26
C ALA A 227 21.21 12.30 17.97
N VAL A 228 21.53 11.65 16.85
CA VAL A 228 20.95 11.94 15.54
C VAL A 228 20.54 10.62 14.90
N THR A 229 19.28 10.54 14.48
CA THR A 229 18.78 9.45 13.65
C THR A 229 18.39 9.99 12.28
N VAL A 230 18.61 9.17 11.25
CA VAL A 230 18.27 9.52 9.87
C VAL A 230 17.55 8.33 9.24
N SER A 231 16.39 8.55 8.63
CA SER A 231 15.71 7.55 7.80
C SER A 231 15.55 8.09 6.39
N SER A 232 16.15 7.41 5.42
CA SER A 232 16.12 7.78 4.01
C SER A 232 15.44 6.69 3.19
N ILE A 233 14.46 7.08 2.38
CA ILE A 233 13.66 6.18 1.57
C ILE A 233 13.70 6.64 0.12
N PHE A 234 13.89 5.69 -0.78
CA PHE A 234 13.77 5.85 -2.22
C PHE A 234 12.71 4.88 -2.73
N SER A 235 11.76 5.36 -3.53
CA SER A 235 10.71 4.56 -4.13
C SER A 235 10.62 4.85 -5.64
N PHE A 236 10.41 3.80 -6.42
CA PHE A 236 10.20 3.83 -7.86
C PHE A 236 8.95 3.02 -8.19
N ASP A 237 8.11 3.55 -9.07
CA ASP A 237 6.96 2.88 -9.65
C ASP A 237 6.91 3.13 -11.17
N ASN A 238 6.58 2.08 -11.92
CA ASN A 238 6.32 2.10 -13.35
C ASN A 238 5.07 1.27 -13.63
N LEU A 239 3.99 1.95 -13.99
CA LEU A 239 2.71 1.37 -14.39
C LEU A 239 2.50 1.58 -15.88
N ASN A 240 2.12 0.52 -16.59
CA ASN A 240 1.63 0.57 -17.96
C ASN A 240 0.34 -0.25 -17.96
N GLN A 241 -0.78 0.37 -18.32
CA GLN A 241 -2.10 -0.25 -18.19
C GLN A 241 -2.97 0.11 -19.38
N GLU A 242 -3.59 -0.90 -19.98
CA GLU A 242 -4.73 -0.73 -20.88
C GLU A 242 -6.03 -0.85 -20.08
N THR A 243 -6.99 0.02 -20.38
CA THR A 243 -8.19 0.23 -19.58
C THR A 243 -9.43 -0.14 -20.36
N ALA A 244 -10.22 -1.05 -19.80
CA ALA A 244 -11.55 -1.31 -20.31
C ALA A 244 -12.59 -0.32 -19.75
N GLY A 245 -13.44 0.20 -20.65
CA GLY A 245 -14.59 1.03 -20.28
C GLY A 245 -15.72 0.24 -19.60
N PHE A 246 -16.91 0.83 -19.52
CA PHE A 246 -18.09 0.12 -19.01
C PHE A 246 -18.64 -0.88 -20.03
N VAL A 247 -19.42 -1.86 -19.57
CA VAL A 247 -20.23 -2.69 -20.48
C VAL A 247 -21.52 -1.92 -20.76
N GLU A 248 -21.86 -1.72 -22.03
CA GLU A 248 -23.03 -0.92 -22.42
C GLU A 248 -24.21 -1.80 -22.84
N GLY A 249 -25.42 -1.35 -22.49
CA GLY A 249 -26.67 -2.00 -22.88
C GLY A 249 -27.38 -2.77 -21.75
N PRO A 250 -28.70 -3.00 -21.88
CA PRO A 250 -29.48 -3.69 -20.86
C PRO A 250 -29.03 -5.15 -20.72
N ASN A 251 -28.75 -5.58 -19.49
CA ASN A 251 -28.29 -6.94 -19.17
C ASN A 251 -27.03 -7.42 -19.90
N ALA A 252 -26.22 -6.52 -20.46
CA ALA A 252 -25.02 -6.90 -21.21
C ALA A 252 -23.97 -7.64 -20.37
N TYR A 253 -24.01 -7.51 -19.03
CA TYR A 253 -23.19 -8.29 -18.10
C TYR A 253 -23.56 -9.78 -18.04
N LEU A 254 -24.76 -10.16 -18.48
CA LEU A 254 -25.21 -11.56 -18.59
C LEU A 254 -24.74 -12.21 -19.89
N ASP A 255 -24.50 -11.41 -20.92
CA ASP A 255 -23.98 -11.89 -22.20
C ASP A 255 -22.49 -12.18 -22.09
N GLU A 256 -22.09 -13.39 -22.50
CA GLU A 256 -20.72 -13.87 -22.31
C GLU A 256 -19.69 -13.11 -23.17
N VAL A 257 -20.10 -12.65 -24.35
CA VAL A 257 -19.23 -11.92 -25.26
C VAL A 257 -19.17 -10.47 -24.81
N LEU A 258 -20.32 -9.82 -24.62
CA LEU A 258 -20.37 -8.39 -24.28
C LEU A 258 -19.68 -8.07 -22.95
N ARG A 259 -19.75 -8.96 -21.95
CA ARG A 259 -19.04 -8.75 -20.67
C ARG A 259 -17.52 -8.84 -20.79
N ARG A 260 -16.99 -9.44 -21.86
CA ARG A 260 -15.55 -9.61 -22.12
C ARG A 260 -15.02 -8.55 -23.08
N THR A 261 -15.75 -8.22 -24.14
CA THR A 261 -15.31 -7.26 -25.15
C THR A 261 -14.98 -5.90 -24.55
N ASN A 262 -13.83 -5.32 -24.92
CA ASN A 262 -13.50 -3.93 -24.63
C ASN A 262 -13.81 -3.04 -25.83
N ALA A 263 -14.78 -2.13 -25.67
CA ALA A 263 -15.16 -1.19 -26.71
C ALA A 263 -14.20 0.02 -26.82
N ASN A 264 -13.29 0.17 -25.85
CA ASN A 264 -12.36 1.30 -25.76
C ASN A 264 -10.90 0.81 -25.72
N PRO A 265 -10.40 0.17 -26.78
CA PRO A 265 -9.06 -0.41 -26.79
C PRO A 265 -7.93 0.63 -26.70
N ASP A 266 -8.21 1.90 -27.01
CA ASP A 266 -7.20 2.98 -26.99
C ASP A 266 -7.13 3.71 -25.63
N SER A 267 -7.87 3.25 -24.61
CA SER A 267 -7.87 3.88 -23.28
C SER A 267 -6.78 3.28 -22.43
N PHE A 268 -5.78 4.08 -22.03
CA PHE A 268 -4.63 3.58 -21.27
C PHE A 268 -4.21 4.52 -20.14
N ARG A 269 -3.32 4.02 -19.29
CA ARG A 269 -2.61 4.77 -18.26
C ARG A 269 -1.17 4.28 -18.17
N ASP A 270 -0.26 5.15 -18.57
CA ASP A 270 1.16 5.00 -18.32
C ASP A 270 1.62 6.02 -17.28
N ALA A 271 2.26 5.54 -16.22
CA ALA A 271 2.74 6.39 -15.15
C ALA A 271 4.10 5.90 -14.65
N LYS A 272 5.00 6.85 -14.41
CA LYS A 272 6.28 6.61 -13.75
C LYS A 272 6.44 7.59 -12.61
N SER A 273 6.80 7.10 -11.44
CA SER A 273 7.10 7.94 -10.29
C SER A 273 8.43 7.55 -9.65
N VAL A 274 9.12 8.57 -9.14
CA VAL A 274 10.33 8.42 -8.34
C VAL A 274 10.18 9.33 -7.14
N ARG A 275 10.43 8.81 -5.96
CA ARG A 275 10.38 9.56 -4.71
C ARG A 275 11.63 9.30 -3.91
N ALA A 276 12.20 10.35 -3.35
CA ALA A 276 13.27 10.25 -2.37
C ALA A 276 12.93 11.18 -1.20
N SER A 277 13.08 10.69 0.01
CA SER A 277 12.84 11.46 1.23
C SER A 277 13.81 11.07 2.31
N SER A 278 14.27 12.04 3.09
CA SER A 278 15.07 11.81 4.30
C SER A 278 14.43 12.54 5.47
N ARG A 279 14.23 11.82 6.57
CA ARG A 279 13.84 12.36 7.86
C ARG A 279 15.08 12.36 8.76
N ILE A 280 15.31 13.47 9.45
CA ILE A 280 16.41 13.64 10.40
C ILE A 280 15.78 14.03 11.72
N ASP A 281 15.94 13.20 12.74
CA ASP A 281 15.54 13.52 14.11
C ASP A 281 16.81 13.78 14.93
N ILE A 282 16.80 14.88 15.68
CA ILE A 282 17.92 15.31 16.52
C ILE A 282 17.39 15.37 17.95
N GLN A 283 18.01 14.59 18.85
CA GLN A 283 17.69 14.67 20.26
C GLN A 283 18.24 16.00 20.81
N ALA A 284 17.34 16.91 21.18
CA ALA A 284 17.74 18.12 21.87
C ALA A 284 18.29 17.73 23.26
N SER A 285 19.50 18.20 23.58
CA SER A 285 19.97 18.21 24.96
C SER A 285 19.21 19.30 25.71
N ASP A 286 18.54 18.94 26.80
CA ASP A 286 17.99 19.90 27.77
C ASP A 286 19.07 20.82 28.37
#